data_AF-A0A661ATX1-F1
#
_entry.id   AF-A0A661ATX1-F1
#
_cell.length_a   1.000
_cell.length_b   1.000
_cell.length_c   1.000
_cell.angle_alpha   90.00
_cell.angle_beta   90.00
_cell.angle_gamma   90.00
#
_symmetry.space_group_name_H-M   'P 1'
#
loop_
_entity.id
_entity.type
_entity.pdbx_description
1 polymer ?
#
loop_
_entity_poly.entity_id
_entity_poly.type
_entity_poly.pdbx_seq_one_letter_code
_entity_poly.pdbx_strand_id
1 'polypeptide(L)' 'FPPPGVEVSRIFITDAGGRVVRSLEGTLWDGRGEDNNELPAGCYFIYLVDEKGKVYFAKALKIR' A
#
# COMPACT_ATOMS: atom_id res chain seq x y z
N PHE A 1 0.54 -11.84 -1.33
CA PHE A 1 1.28 -11.69 -0.06
C PHE A 1 2.68 -12.28 -0.17
N PRO A 2 3.69 -11.69 0.50
CA PRO A 2 5.05 -12.23 0.59
C PRO A 2 5.07 -13.64 1.23
N PRO A 3 5.95 -14.55 0.78
CA PRO A 3 6.18 -15.83 1.46
C PRO A 3 6.76 -15.66 2.88
N PRO A 4 6.64 -16.67 3.75
CA PRO A 4 7.31 -16.68 5.06
C PRO A 4 8.82 -16.48 4.93
N GLY A 5 9.41 -15.67 5.82
CA GLY A 5 10.84 -15.35 5.82
C GLY A 5 11.27 -14.28 4.80
N VAL A 6 10.31 -13.65 4.09
CA VAL A 6 10.57 -12.49 3.23
C VAL A 6 10.27 -11.22 3.99
N GLU A 7 11.31 -10.42 4.22
CA GLU A 7 11.19 -9.09 4.82
C GLU A 7 10.60 -8.08 3.84
N VAL A 8 9.67 -7.26 4.35
CA VAL A 8 9.02 -6.19 3.57
C VAL A 8 9.80 -4.89 3.78
N SER A 9 10.36 -4.34 2.71
CA SER A 9 11.10 -3.08 2.74
C SER A 9 10.16 -1.87 2.62
N ARG A 10 9.11 -1.99 1.80
CA ARG A 10 8.23 -0.86 1.47
C ARG A 10 6.80 -1.31 1.26
N ILE A 11 5.87 -0.42 1.61
CA ILE A 11 4.45 -0.53 1.30
C ILE A 11 4.10 0.67 0.41
N PHE A 12 3.38 0.43 -0.68
CA PHE A 12 2.77 1.52 -1.42
C PHE A 12 1.30 1.23 -1.69
N ILE A 13 0.52 2.30 -1.70
CA ILE A 13 -0.91 2.26 -1.94
C ILE A 13 -1.21 2.99 -3.24
N THR A 14 -2.04 2.39 -4.09
CA THR A 14 -2.54 3.04 -5.29
C THR A 14 -4.05 3.23 -5.23
N ASP A 15 -4.56 4.25 -5.92
CA ASP A 15 -5.97 4.34 -6.26
C ASP A 15 -6.34 3.38 -7.41
N ALA A 16 -7.61 3.40 -7.82
CA ALA A 16 -8.11 2.59 -8.94
C ALA A 16 -7.56 2.99 -10.32
N GLY A 17 -6.96 4.19 -10.44
CA GLY A 17 -6.24 4.63 -11.63
C GLY A 17 -4.77 4.17 -11.64
N GLY A 18 -4.30 3.52 -10.58
CA GLY A 18 -2.91 3.09 -10.42
C GLY A 18 -1.96 4.19 -9.94
N ARG A 19 -2.48 5.37 -9.55
CA ARG A 19 -1.65 6.44 -8.99
C ARG A 19 -1.25 6.09 -7.56
N VAL A 20 0.04 6.18 -7.24
CA VAL A 20 0.53 6.04 -5.86
C VAL A 20 0.02 7.21 -5.03
N VAL A 21 -0.69 6.91 -3.95
CA VAL A 21 -1.27 7.89 -3.01
C VAL A 21 -0.55 7.92 -1.67
N ARG A 22 0.20 6.86 -1.34
CA ARG A 22 1.06 6.80 -0.17
C ARG A 22 2.15 5.73 -0.31
N SER A 23 3.32 6.03 0.25
CA SER A 23 4.45 5.14 0.38
C SER A 23 4.98 5.14 1.81
N LEU A 24 5.21 3.97 2.41
CA LEU A 24 5.61 3.81 3.80
C LEU A 24 6.71 2.75 3.92
N GLU A 25 7.59 2.89 4.91
CA GLU A 25 8.52 1.84 5.33
C GLU A 25 7.89 1.05 6.50
N GLY A 26 7.63 -0.24 6.29
CA GLY A 26 7.32 -1.22 7.34
C GLY A 26 6.01 -1.10 8.13
N THR A 27 5.20 -0.04 7.99
CA THR A 27 4.01 0.17 8.85
C THR A 27 2.67 -0.04 8.13
N LEU A 28 1.71 -0.69 8.81
CA LEU A 28 0.32 -0.86 8.35
C LEU A 28 -0.33 0.50 8.06
N TRP A 29 -0.99 0.61 6.91
CA TRP A 29 -1.63 1.84 6.44
C TRP A 29 -2.92 2.16 7.21
N ASP A 30 -3.06 3.42 7.63
CA ASP A 30 -4.18 3.99 8.41
C ASP A 30 -5.32 4.56 7.57
N GLY A 31 -5.22 4.51 6.23
CA GLY A 31 -6.21 5.07 5.31
C GLY A 31 -5.95 6.50 4.86
N ARG A 32 -4.90 7.18 5.35
CA ARG A 32 -4.57 8.57 5.01
C ARG A 32 -3.57 8.67 3.85
N GLY A 33 -3.61 9.75 3.06
CA GLY A 33 -2.63 10.05 2.00
C GLY A 33 -1.30 10.59 2.56
N GLU A 34 -0.26 10.78 1.74
CA GLU A 34 1.05 11.32 2.21
C GLU A 34 0.95 12.66 2.93
N ASP A 35 -0.03 13.48 2.58
CA ASP A 35 -0.35 14.76 3.23
C ASP A 35 -1.06 14.61 4.59
N ASN A 36 -1.27 13.37 5.04
CA ASN A 36 -1.95 12.98 6.27
C ASN A 36 -3.46 13.32 6.31
N ASN A 37 -4.04 13.64 5.16
CA ASN A 37 -5.49 13.81 4.99
C ASN A 37 -6.16 12.48 4.67
N GLU A 38 -7.46 12.39 4.93
CA GLU A 38 -8.27 11.25 4.48
C GLU A 38 -8.31 11.21 2.95
N LEU A 39 -8.15 10.00 2.39
CA LEU A 39 -8.33 9.83 0.96
C LEU A 39 -9.82 9.83 0.60
N PRO A 40 -10.17 10.33 -0.61
CA PRO A 40 -11.55 10.29 -1.08
C PRO A 40 -12.15 8.88 -1.06
N ALA A 41 -13.48 8.78 -0.98
CA ALA A 41 -14.18 7.51 -1.15
C ALA A 41 -13.79 6.85 -2.48
N GLY A 42 -13.47 5.56 -2.45
CA GLY A 42 -12.88 4.89 -3.59
C GLY A 42 -12.28 3.52 -3.27
N CYS A 43 -11.76 2.88 -4.32
CA CYS A 43 -11.03 1.62 -4.22
C CYS A 43 -9.53 1.89 -4.22
N TYR A 44 -8.83 1.29 -3.26
CA TYR A 44 -7.40 1.42 -3.07
C TYR A 44 -6.75 0.05 -2.98
N PHE A 45 -5.51 -0.05 -3.46
CA PHE A 45 -4.78 -1.30 -3.57
C PHE A 45 -3.46 -1.18 -2.83
N ILE A 46 -3.22 -2.10 -1.90
CA ILE A 46 -2.03 -2.14 -1.06
C ILE A 46 -1.06 -3.16 -1.64
N TYR A 47 0.16 -2.71 -1.89
CA TYR A 47 1.27 -3.51 -2.38
C TYR A 47 2.41 -3.51 -1.37
N LEU A 48 3.05 -4.67 -1.22
CA LEU A 48 4.23 -4.88 -0.41
C LEU A 48 5.41 -5.10 -1.34
N VAL A 49 6.56 -4.53 -1.02
CA VAL A 49 7.80 -4.70 -1.76
C VAL A 49 8.83 -5.30 -0.82
N ASP A 50 9.51 -6.35 -1.25
CA ASP A 50 10.61 -6.92 -0.48
C ASP A 50 11.93 -6.18 -0.73
N GLU A 51 12.97 -6.52 0.03
CA GLU A 51 14.32 -5.92 -0.13
C GLU A 51 14.94 -6.17 -1.52
N LYS A 52 14.42 -7.15 -2.28
CA LYS A 52 14.85 -7.45 -3.66
C LYS A 52 14.04 -6.69 -4.71
N GLY A 53 13.10 -5.85 -4.29
CA GLY A 53 12.24 -5.06 -5.17
C GLY A 53 11.05 -5.83 -5.76
N LYS A 54 10.78 -7.07 -5.31
CA LYS A 54 9.64 -7.83 -5.81
C LYS A 54 8.34 -7.32 -5.16
N VAL A 55 7.33 -7.11 -6.00
CA VAL A 55 6.03 -6.55 -5.60
C VAL A 55 5.02 -7.67 -5.36
N TYR A 56 4.29 -7.55 -4.26
CA TYR A 56 3.22 -8.47 -3.87
C TYR A 56 1.94 -7.68 -3.64
N PHE A 57 0.84 -8.13 -4.25
CA PHE A 57 -0.47 -7.67 -3.85
C PHE A 57 -0.81 -8.17 -2.43
N ALA A 58 -1.23 -7.25 -1.57
CA ALA A 58 -1.70 -7.56 -0.22
C ALA A 58 -3.22 -7.49 -0.15
N LYS A 59 -3.81 -6.32 -0.41
CA LYS A 59 -5.24 -6.12 -0.16
C LYS A 59 -5.83 -5.03 -1.03
N ALA A 60 -7.11 -5.19 -1.38
CA ALA A 60 -7.95 -4.11 -1.87
C ALA A 60 -8.82 -3.57 -0.73
N LEU A 61 -8.88 -2.24 -0.57
CA LEU A 61 -9.65 -1.53 0.43
C LEU A 61 -10.66 -0.60 -0.25
N LYS A 62 -11.90 -0.59 0.22
CA LYS A 62 -12.91 0.38 -0.20
C LYS A 62 -13.16 1.38 0.93
N ILE A 63 -12.84 2.64 0.69
CA ILE A 63 -13.21 3.77 1.57
C ILE A 63 -14.60 4.24 1.13
N ARG A 64 -15.51 4.48 2.09
CA ARG A 64 -16.91 4.88 1.87
C ARG A 64 -17.16 6.26 2.43
#